data_AF-A0A416ESF3-F1
#
_entry.id   AF-A0A416ESF3-F1
#
_cell.length_a   1.000
_cell.length_b   1.000
_cell.length_c   1.000
_cell.angle_alpha   90.00
_cell.angle_beta   90.00
_cell.angle_gamma   90.00
#
_symmetry.space_group_name_H-M   'P 1'
#
loop_
_entity.id
_entity.type
_entity.pdbx_description
1 polymer ?
#
loop_
_entity_poly.entity_id
_entity_poly.type
_entity_poly.pdbx_seq_one_letter_code
_entity_poly.pdbx_strand_id
1 'polypeptide(L)'
;MRRKRRRKENRGNKLGVLAITVVALLLLCALFVQTAQLKEKEAVYLQQKEDLQTQLDAEEDRTAELEQYRIYVQTKEFIENMARQKLGLVNKDEILLKPGTE
;
A
#
# COMPACT_ATOMS: atom_id res chain seq x y z
N MET A 1 65.61 10.15 -38.66
CA MET A 1 65.12 9.24 -37.58
C MET A 1 64.05 9.84 -36.62
N ARG A 2 63.52 11.07 -36.81
CA ARG A 2 62.57 11.70 -35.85
C ARG A 2 61.10 11.23 -35.92
N ARG A 3 60.63 10.69 -37.06
CA ARG A 3 59.21 10.27 -37.24
C ARG A 3 58.80 9.02 -36.44
N LYS A 4 59.72 8.08 -36.18
CA LYS A 4 59.41 6.84 -35.43
C LYS A 4 59.16 7.08 -33.93
N ARG A 5 59.77 8.12 -33.34
CA ARG A 5 59.62 8.46 -31.90
C ARG A 5 58.22 9.01 -31.56
N ARG A 6 57.70 9.95 -32.37
CA ARG A 6 56.34 10.52 -32.18
C ARG A 6 55.20 9.49 -32.26
N ARG A 7 55.36 8.45 -33.08
CA ARG A 7 54.35 7.37 -33.21
C ARG A 7 54.26 6.49 -31.96
N LYS A 8 55.34 6.36 -31.19
CA LYS A 8 55.41 5.58 -29.95
C LYS A 8 54.78 6.36 -28.78
N GLU A 9 55.01 7.66 -28.73
CA GLU A 9 54.44 8.59 -27.75
C GLU A 9 52.90 8.71 -27.90
N ASN A 10 52.40 8.84 -29.13
CA ASN A 10 50.95 8.86 -29.40
C ASN A 10 50.24 7.53 -29.12
N ARG A 11 50.95 6.39 -29.08
CA ARG A 11 50.36 5.09 -28.69
C ARG A 11 50.18 4.98 -27.18
N GLY A 12 51.08 5.57 -26.39
CA GLY A 12 50.97 5.64 -24.92
C GLY A 12 49.76 6.47 -24.48
N ASN A 13 49.57 7.66 -25.04
CA ASN A 13 48.39 8.48 -24.73
C ASN A 13 47.08 7.80 -25.17
N LYS A 14 47.07 7.11 -26.31
CA LYS A 14 45.89 6.35 -26.75
C LYS A 14 45.55 5.19 -25.82
N LEU A 15 46.55 4.50 -25.28
CA LEU A 15 46.34 3.41 -24.30
C LEU A 15 45.77 3.95 -22.98
N GLY A 16 46.26 5.10 -22.49
CA GLY A 16 45.72 5.74 -21.29
C GLY A 16 44.26 6.18 -21.47
N VAL A 17 43.93 6.81 -22.60
CA VAL A 17 42.54 7.19 -22.93
C VAL A 17 41.64 5.96 -23.07
N LEU A 18 42.16 4.87 -23.65
CA LEU A 18 41.40 3.62 -23.80
C LEU A 18 41.13 2.95 -22.44
N ALA A 19 42.08 2.99 -21.51
CA ALA A 19 41.88 2.50 -20.15
C ALA A 19 40.82 3.34 -19.40
N ILE A 20 40.90 4.67 -19.47
CA ILE A 20 39.94 5.56 -18.80
C ILE A 20 38.53 5.38 -19.36
N THR A 21 38.40 5.28 -20.69
CA THR A 21 37.08 5.05 -21.33
C THR A 21 36.47 3.71 -20.96
N VAL A 22 37.28 2.65 -20.84
CA VAL A 22 36.79 1.35 -20.33
C VAL A 22 36.29 1.47 -18.89
N VAL A 23 37.03 2.13 -18.01
CA VAL A 23 36.60 2.34 -16.61
C VAL A 23 35.30 3.16 -16.56
N ALA A 24 35.20 4.23 -17.35
CA ALA A 24 33.98 5.03 -17.43
C ALA A 24 32.78 4.21 -17.93
N LEU A 25 32.96 3.35 -18.93
CA LEU A 25 31.91 2.45 -19.44
C LEU A 25 31.48 1.44 -18.37
N LEU A 26 32.42 0.85 -17.63
CA LEU A 26 32.09 -0.07 -16.54
C LEU A 26 31.28 0.63 -15.43
N LEU A 27 31.64 1.86 -15.06
CA LEU A 27 30.88 2.65 -14.10
C LEU A 27 29.47 2.96 -14.62
N LEU A 28 29.33 3.36 -15.89
CA LEU A 28 28.01 3.58 -16.50
C LEU A 28 27.17 2.30 -16.45
N CYS A 29 27.71 1.16 -16.88
CA CYS A 29 27.02 -0.13 -16.82
C CYS A 29 26.58 -0.50 -15.39
N ALA A 30 27.44 -0.27 -14.39
CA ALA A 30 27.10 -0.52 -12.99
C ALA A 30 25.94 0.37 -12.51
N LEU A 31 25.88 1.64 -12.94
CA LEU A 31 24.77 2.54 -12.64
C LEU A 31 23.48 2.12 -13.38
N PHE A 32 23.56 1.65 -14.62
CA PHE A 32 22.41 1.12 -15.36
C PHE A 32 21.81 -0.11 -14.69
N VAL A 33 22.64 -1.05 -14.21
CA VAL A 33 22.16 -2.22 -13.47
C VAL A 33 21.49 -1.82 -12.16
N GLN A 34 22.08 -0.90 -11.41
CA GLN A 34 21.48 -0.40 -10.17
C GLN A 34 20.16 0.32 -10.42
N THR A 35 20.09 1.20 -11.41
CA THR A 35 18.86 1.92 -11.76
C THR A 35 17.76 0.98 -12.25
N ALA A 36 18.09 -0.09 -12.98
CA ALA A 36 17.12 -1.12 -13.34
C ALA A 36 16.54 -1.83 -12.11
N GLN A 37 17.40 -2.22 -11.15
CA GLN A 37 16.97 -2.83 -9.88
C GLN A 37 16.14 -1.87 -9.01
N LEU A 38 16.49 -0.58 -9.00
CA LEU A 38 15.74 0.45 -8.28
C LEU A 38 14.32 0.61 -8.83
N LYS A 39 14.16 0.59 -10.16
CA LYS A 39 12.84 0.66 -10.81
C LYS A 39 11.95 -0.54 -10.51
N GLU A 40 12.53 -1.74 -10.45
CA GLU A 40 11.80 -2.95 -10.08
C GLU A 40 11.27 -2.85 -8.63
N LYS A 41 12.11 -2.36 -7.72
CA LYS A 41 11.69 -2.11 -6.33
C LYS A 41 10.62 -1.03 -6.24
N GLU A 42 10.73 0.05 -7.02
CA GLU A 42 9.75 1.13 -7.06
C GLU A 42 8.35 0.63 -7.46
N ALA A 43 8.26 -0.25 -8.46
CA ALA A 43 6.99 -0.86 -8.86
C ALA A 43 6.37 -1.70 -7.74
N VAL A 44 7.18 -2.51 -7.04
CA VAL A 44 6.71 -3.31 -5.90
C VAL A 44 6.24 -2.43 -4.74
N TYR A 45 6.96 -1.34 -4.45
CA TYR A 45 6.57 -0.41 -3.40
C TYR A 45 5.29 0.37 -3.74
N LEU A 46 5.09 0.73 -5.00
CA LEU A 46 3.84 1.37 -5.45
C LEU A 46 2.65 0.44 -5.27
N GLN A 47 2.78 -0.83 -5.68
CA GLN A 47 1.72 -1.82 -5.52
C GLN A 47 1.39 -2.06 -4.03
N GLN A 48 2.41 -2.24 -3.18
CA GLN A 48 2.18 -2.38 -1.74
C GLN A 48 1.50 -1.16 -1.13
N LYS A 49 1.84 0.04 -1.60
CA LYS A 49 1.21 1.27 -1.12
C LYS A 49 -0.26 1.33 -1.52
N GLU A 50 -0.60 0.95 -2.75
CA GLU A 50 -1.99 0.88 -3.23
C GLU A 50 -2.81 -0.16 -2.45
N ASP A 51 -2.25 -1.35 -2.23
CA ASP A 51 -2.89 -2.40 -1.44
C ASP A 51 -3.13 -1.96 0.01
N LEU A 52 -2.14 -1.32 0.64
CA LEU A 52 -2.26 -0.78 2.00
C LEU A 52 -3.27 0.36 2.08
N GLN A 53 -3.31 1.25 1.08
CA GLN A 53 -4.30 2.33 1.04
C GLN A 53 -5.72 1.75 0.93
N THR A 54 -5.92 0.75 0.08
CA THR A 54 -7.22 0.09 -0.07
C THR A 54 -7.67 -0.57 1.25
N GLN A 55 -6.75 -1.18 1.98
CA GLN A 55 -7.05 -1.75 3.30
C GLN A 55 -7.39 -0.67 4.32
N LEU A 56 -6.69 0.46 4.30
CA LEU A 56 -6.97 1.58 5.19
C LEU A 56 -8.36 2.14 4.93
N ASP A 57 -8.69 2.43 3.68
CA ASP A 57 -9.99 2.99 3.30
C ASP A 57 -11.14 2.03 3.70
N ALA A 58 -10.96 0.72 3.49
CA ALA A 58 -11.94 -0.29 3.91
C ALA A 58 -12.11 -0.36 5.44
N GLU A 59 -11.04 -0.21 6.21
CA GLU A 59 -11.13 -0.18 7.68
C GLU A 59 -11.72 1.13 8.20
N GLU A 60 -11.47 2.26 7.54
CA GLU A 60 -12.11 3.54 7.85
C GLU A 60 -13.63 3.48 7.62
N ASP A 61 -14.07 2.92 6.48
CA ASP A 61 -15.48 2.70 6.18
C ASP A 61 -16.14 1.79 7.23
N ARG A 62 -15.50 0.66 7.57
CA ARG A 62 -15.98 -0.25 8.63
C ARG A 62 -16.07 0.45 9.98
N THR A 63 -15.13 1.34 10.29
CA THR A 63 -15.14 2.11 11.54
C THR A 63 -16.33 3.07 11.56
N ALA A 64 -16.63 3.74 10.45
CA ALA A 64 -17.80 4.61 10.33
C ALA A 64 -19.12 3.83 10.48
N GLU A 65 -19.24 2.64 9.86
CA GLU A 65 -20.40 1.77 10.03
C GLU A 65 -20.60 1.33 11.49
N LEU A 66 -19.51 0.94 12.16
CA LEU A 66 -19.56 0.55 13.57
C LEU A 66 -19.98 1.71 14.48
N GLU A 67 -19.57 2.94 14.16
CA GLU A 67 -20.00 4.12 14.89
C GLU A 67 -21.49 4.40 14.71
N GLN A 68 -22.01 4.28 13.48
CA GLN A 68 -23.45 4.39 13.22
C GLN A 68 -24.24 3.29 13.94
N TYR A 69 -23.76 2.05 13.89
CA TYR A 69 -24.38 0.93 14.61
C TYR A 69 -24.38 1.18 16.12
N ARG A 70 -23.28 1.68 16.69
CA ARG A 70 -23.18 2.06 18.11
C ARG A 70 -24.26 3.07 18.50
N ILE A 71 -24.53 4.06 17.64
CA ILE A 71 -25.61 5.04 17.88
C ILE A 71 -26.98 4.35 17.78
N TYR A 72 -27.21 3.53 16.75
CA TYR A 72 -28.48 2.84 16.53
C TYR A 72 -28.88 1.94 17.71
N VAL A 73 -27.96 1.13 18.24
CA VAL A 73 -28.27 0.23 19.36
C VAL A 73 -28.54 0.97 20.67
N GLN A 74 -28.13 2.23 20.79
CA GLN A 74 -28.43 3.09 21.93
C GLN A 74 -29.79 3.79 21.82
N THR A 75 -30.47 3.69 20.67
CA THR A 75 -31.79 4.30 20.50
C THR A 75 -32.83 3.62 21.40
N LYS A 76 -33.78 4.43 21.90
CA LYS A 76 -34.88 3.92 22.74
C LYS A 76 -35.70 2.85 22.02
N GLU A 77 -35.95 3.04 20.73
CA GLU A 77 -36.70 2.10 19.90
C GLU A 77 -36.01 0.73 19.81
N PHE A 78 -34.69 0.70 19.61
CA PHE A 78 -33.95 -0.56 19.59
C PHE A 78 -33.99 -1.25 20.96
N ILE A 79 -33.83 -0.50 22.05
CA ILE A 79 -33.90 -1.04 23.42
C ILE A 79 -35.30 -1.60 23.70
N GLU A 80 -36.36 -0.89 23.35
CA GLU A 80 -37.75 -1.34 23.51
C GLU A 80 -38.04 -2.59 22.68
N ASN A 81 -37.61 -2.61 21.41
CA ASN A 81 -37.78 -3.78 20.54
C ASN A 81 -36.99 -4.99 21.07
N MET A 82 -35.76 -4.78 21.55
CA MET A 82 -34.95 -5.84 22.16
C MET A 82 -35.56 -6.35 23.47
N ALA A 83 -36.13 -5.46 24.30
CA ALA A 83 -36.81 -5.81 25.53
C ALA A 83 -38.13 -6.57 25.27
N ARG A 84 -38.92 -6.14 24.29
CA ARG A 84 -40.10 -6.87 23.81
C ARG A 84 -39.71 -8.27 23.33
N GLN A 85 -38.69 -8.39 22.49
CA GLN A 85 -38.33 -9.64 21.84
C GLN A 85 -37.62 -10.63 22.79
N LYS A 86 -36.70 -10.15 23.64
CA LYS A 86 -35.93 -11.01 24.56
C LYS A 86 -36.61 -11.25 25.90
N LEU A 87 -37.31 -10.25 26.45
CA LEU A 87 -37.89 -10.30 27.79
C LEU A 87 -39.42 -10.36 27.77
N GLY A 88 -40.06 -10.21 26.60
CA GLY A 88 -41.52 -10.15 26.50
C GLY A 88 -42.12 -8.91 27.16
N LEU A 89 -41.30 -7.88 27.39
CA LEU A 89 -41.73 -6.65 28.07
C LEU A 89 -42.53 -5.78 27.12
N VAL A 90 -43.68 -5.28 27.55
CA VAL A 90 -44.50 -4.30 26.83
C VAL A 90 -44.59 -3.01 27.64
N ASN A 91 -44.83 -1.89 26.95
CA ASN A 91 -45.08 -0.63 27.62
C ASN A 91 -46.37 -0.72 28.47
N LYS A 92 -46.49 0.11 29.51
CA LYS A 92 -47.63 0.10 30.45
C LYS A 92 -49.00 0.22 29.74
N ASP A 93 -49.01 0.84 28.57
CA ASP A 93 -50.22 1.12 27.79
C ASP A 93 -50.47 0.08 26.68
N GLU A 94 -49.60 -0.94 26.56
CA GLU A 94 -49.67 -2.01 25.54
C GLU A 94 -49.96 -3.38 26.17
N ILE A 95 -50.78 -4.21 25.49
CA ILE A 95 -51.16 -5.55 25.96
C ILE A 95 -50.44 -6.62 25.13
N LEU A 96 -49.71 -7.53 25.78
CA LEU A 96 -49.02 -8.64 25.12
C LEU A 96 -50.00 -9.80 24.82
N LEU A 97 -50.45 -9.92 23.57
CA LEU A 97 -51.30 -11.04 23.12
C LEU A 97 -50.42 -12.24 22.71
N LYS A 98 -50.32 -13.26 23.57
CA LYS A 98 -49.73 -14.55 23.19
C LYS A 98 -50.79 -15.41 22.51
N PRO A 99 -50.55 -15.98 21.31
CA PRO A 99 -51.48 -16.91 20.69
C PRO A 99 -51.63 -18.12 21.62
N GLY A 100 -52.87 -18.43 22.00
CA GLY A 100 -53.20 -19.61 22.78
C GLY A 100 -52.83 -20.84 21.97
N THR A 101 -51.81 -21.56 22.40
CA THR A 101 -51.59 -22.94 21.99
C THR A 101 -52.67 -23.77 22.66
N GLU A 102 -53.66 -24.24 21.88
CA GLU A 102 -54.53 -25.36 22.24
C GLU A 102 -53.71 -26.65 22.37
#